data_AF-A0A0B7KYF4-F1
#
_entry.id   AF-A0A0B7KYF4-F1
#
_cell.length_a   1.000
_cell.length_b   1.000
_cell.length_c   1.000
_cell.angle_alpha   90.00
_cell.angle_beta   90.00
_cell.angle_gamma   90.00
#
_symmetry.space_group_name_H-M   'P 1'
#
loop_
_entity.id
_entity.type
_entity.pdbx_description
1 polymer ?
#
loop_
_entity_poly.entity_id
_entity_poly.type
_entity_poly.pdbx_seq_one_letter_code
_entity_poly.pdbx_strand_id
1 'polypeptide(L)' 'MKHFFAGIGEIKLVGYLLYICVGLAPLFHIYVIGSELSFVKIVLSILGVIFVSMLTIARIYRTFL' A
#
# COMPACT_ATOMS: atom_id res chain seq x y z
N MET A 1 10.96 -9.21 -14.62
CA MET A 1 10.69 -8.98 -13.19
C MET A 1 11.60 -7.93 -12.54
N LYS A 2 12.94 -7.96 -12.72
CA LYS A 2 13.86 -6.95 -12.11
C LYS A 2 13.56 -5.50 -12.51
N HIS A 3 13.23 -5.24 -13.79
CA HIS A 3 12.90 -3.88 -14.26
C HIS A 3 11.59 -3.30 -13.69
N PHE A 4 10.60 -4.16 -13.43
CA PHE A 4 9.30 -3.74 -12.91
C PHE A 4 9.41 -3.32 -11.44
N PHE A 5 10.16 -4.10 -10.66
CA PHE A 5 10.50 -3.77 -9.27
C PHE A 5 11.45 -2.57 -9.15
N ALA A 6 12.39 -2.41 -10.09
CA ALA A 6 13.27 -1.24 -10.14
C ALA A 6 12.48 0.06 -10.38
N GLY A 7 11.54 0.07 -11.32
CA GLY A 7 10.70 1.25 -11.60
C GLY A 7 9.74 1.60 -10.46
N ILE A 8 9.18 0.60 -9.76
CA ILE A 8 8.38 0.82 -8.55
C ILE A 8 9.25 1.28 -7.37
N GLY A 9 10.50 0.81 -7.27
CA GLY A 9 11.47 1.30 -6.30
C GLY A 9 12.04 2.70 -6.63
N GLU A 10 11.88 3.18 -7.87
CA GLU A 10 12.29 4.51 -8.32
C GLU A 10 11.27 5.61 -7.96
N ILE A 11 10.08 5.22 -7.50
CA ILE A 11 9.03 6.16 -7.07
C ILE A 11 9.60 7.08 -5.98
N LYS A 12 9.50 8.39 -6.20
CA LYS A 12 9.90 9.41 -5.23
C LYS A 12 9.23 9.15 -3.88
N LEU A 13 9.90 9.56 -2.79
CA LEU A 13 9.40 9.38 -1.42
C LEU A 13 7.94 9.87 -1.26
N VAL A 14 7.59 10.98 -1.91
CA VAL A 14 6.22 11.52 -1.96
C VAL A 14 5.23 10.54 -2.60
N GLY A 15 5.55 9.95 -3.75
CA GLY A 15 4.69 8.98 -4.41
C GLY A 15 4.48 7.72 -3.57
N TYR A 16 5.54 7.23 -2.93
CA TYR A 16 5.44 6.10 -1.99
C TYR A 16 4.51 6.40 -0.81
N LEU A 17 4.63 7.60 -0.20
CA LEU A 17 3.70 8.02 0.85
C LEU A 17 2.26 8.08 0.36
N LEU A 18 2.02 8.63 -0.83
CA LEU A 18 0.68 8.68 -1.42
C LEU A 18 0.10 7.27 -1.62
N TYR A 19 0.88 6.32 -2.14
CA TYR A 19 0.43 4.95 -2.30
C TYR A 19 0.13 4.25 -0.96
N ILE A 20 0.91 4.54 0.09
CA ILE A 20 0.62 4.06 1.44
C ILE A 20 -0.70 4.65 1.96
N CYS A 21 -0.88 5.97 1.83
CA CYS A 21 -2.10 6.64 2.26
C CYS A 21 -3.34 6.07 1.55
N VAL A 22 -3.25 5.80 0.25
CA VAL A 22 -4.34 5.20 -0.54
C VAL A 22 -4.61 3.77 -0.10
N GLY A 23 -3.57 2.95 0.08
CA GLY A 23 -3.71 1.55 0.52
C GLY A 23 -4.26 1.41 1.94
N LEU A 24 -3.97 2.37 2.82
CA LEU A 24 -4.48 2.38 4.20
C LEU A 24 -5.83 3.09 4.34
N ALA A 25 -6.31 3.82 3.33
CA ALA A 25 -7.57 4.56 3.42
C ALA A 25 -8.79 3.71 3.86
N PRO A 26 -8.97 2.46 3.40
CA PRO A 26 -10.06 1.62 3.87
C PRO A 26 -9.94 1.27 5.37
N LEU A 27 -8.72 1.08 5.88
CA LEU A 27 -8.45 0.84 7.30
C LEU A 27 -8.83 2.04 8.14
N PHE A 28 -8.44 3.25 7.71
CA PHE A 28 -8.82 4.49 8.40
C PHE A 28 -10.35 4.66 8.40
N HIS A 29 -11.01 4.33 7.30
CA HIS A 29 -12.47 4.43 7.21
C HIS A 29 -13.18 3.46 8.17
N ILE A 30 -12.64 2.26 8.36
CA ILE A 30 -13.21 1.28 9.29
C ILE A 30 -12.90 1.67 10.76
N TYR A 31 -11.64 1.99 11.06
CA TYR A 31 -11.18 2.20 12.45
C TYR A 31 -11.50 3.57 13.02
N VAL A 32 -11.46 4.65 12.21
CA VAL A 32 -11.59 6.03 12.72
C VAL A 32 -13.01 6.55 12.61
N ILE A 33 -13.72 6.23 11.52
CA ILE A 33 -15.09 6.71 11.28
C ILE A 33 -16.12 5.82 11.99
N GLY A 34 -15.72 4.63 12.46
CA GLY A 34 -16.64 3.67 13.09
C GLY A 34 -17.69 3.15 12.12
N SER A 35 -17.35 3.11 10.84
CA SER A 35 -18.30 2.73 9.79
C SER A 35 -18.59 1.25 9.82
N GLU A 36 -19.84 0.88 9.52
CA GLU A 36 -20.30 -0.49 9.46
C GLU A 36 -19.35 -1.39 8.65
N LEU A 37 -19.04 -2.56 9.22
CA LEU A 37 -18.16 -3.56 8.63
C LEU A 37 -18.85 -4.24 7.45
N SER A 38 -18.81 -3.58 6.30
CA SER A 38 -19.22 -4.18 5.02
C SER A 38 -18.14 -5.13 4.52
N PHE A 39 -18.57 -6.26 3.95
CA PHE A 39 -17.71 -7.22 3.27
C PHE A 39 -16.74 -6.55 2.29
N VAL A 40 -17.21 -5.54 1.54
CA VAL A 40 -16.39 -4.80 0.57
C VAL A 40 -15.26 -4.03 1.25
N LYS A 41 -15.52 -3.41 2.42
CA LYS A 41 -14.51 -2.64 3.15
C LYS A 41 -13.43 -3.56 3.71
N ILE A 42 -13.81 -4.74 4.19
CA ILE A 42 -12.87 -5.76 4.67
C ILE A 42 -11.99 -6.25 3.50
N VAL A 43 -12.59 -6.57 2.35
CA VAL A 43 -11.84 -6.99 1.15
C VAL A 43 -10.87 -5.89 0.69
N LEU A 44 -11.33 -4.64 0.60
CA LEU A 44 -10.49 -3.49 0.22
C LEU A 44 -9.35 -3.26 1.22
N SER A 45 -9.61 -3.43 2.51
CA SER A 45 -8.59 -3.35 3.56
C SER A 45 -7.50 -4.40 3.36
N ILE A 46 -7.87 -5.66 3.13
CA ILE A 46 -6.92 -6.75 2.88
C ILE A 46 -6.09 -6.47 1.62
N LEU A 47 -6.76 -6.06 0.53
CA LEU A 47 -6.10 -5.71 -0.72
C LEU A 47 -5.08 -4.56 -0.54
N GLY A 48 -5.48 -3.55 0.24
CA GLY A 48 -4.64 -2.40 0.58
C GLY A 48 -3.40 -2.78 1.37
N VAL A 49 -3.53 -3.65 2.38
CA VAL A 49 -2.39 -4.15 3.17
C VAL A 49 -1.42 -4.96 2.30
N ILE A 50 -1.93 -5.83 1.42
CA ILE A 50 -1.10 -6.60 0.49
C ILE A 50 -0.32 -5.64 -0.43
N PHE A 51 -1.00 -4.63 -0.98
CA PHE A 51 -0.38 -3.64 -1.86
C PHE A 51 0.73 -2.83 -1.17
N VAL A 52 0.48 -2.32 0.04
CA VAL A 52 1.48 -1.60 0.85
C VAL A 52 2.66 -2.49 1.20
N SER A 53 2.42 -3.77 1.50
CA SER A 53 3.48 -4.74 1.79
C SER A 53 4.36 -4.98 0.56
N MET A 54 3.76 -5.18 -0.62
CA MET A 54 4.49 -5.32 -1.88
C MET A 54 5.34 -4.08 -2.19
N LEU A 55 4.80 -2.87 -2.01
CA LEU A 55 5.54 -1.62 -2.21
C LEU A 55 6.73 -1.48 -1.25
N THR A 56 6.55 -1.88 0.00
CA THR A 56 7.60 -1.82 1.01
C THR A 56 8.71 -2.81 0.70
N ILE A 57 8.37 -4.04 0.31
CA ILE A 57 9.33 -5.03 -0.16
C ILE A 57 10.06 -4.51 -1.41
N ALA A 58 9.35 -3.91 -2.36
CA ALA A 58 9.95 -3.35 -3.57
C ALA A 58 10.98 -2.25 -3.25
N ARG A 59 10.64 -1.38 -2.29
CA ARG A 59 11.54 -0.31 -1.84
C ARG A 59 12.77 -0.86 -1.12
N ILE A 60 12.61 -1.84 -0.24
CA ILE A 60 13.72 -2.52 0.45
C ILE A 60 14.63 -3.20 -0.57
N TYR A 61 14.06 -3.96 -1.52
CA TYR A 61 14.82 -4.63 -2.58
C TYR A 61 15.68 -3.66 -3.39
N ARG A 62 15.21 -2.41 -3.60
CA ARG A 62 16.00 -1.38 -4.29
C ARG A 62 17.04 -0.74 -3.40
N THR A 63 16.79 -0.57 -2.10
CA THR A 63 17.82 -0.05 -1.17
C THR A 63 18.99 -1.01 -1.01
N PHE A 64 18.75 -2.32 -1.10
CA PHE A 64 19.78 -3.35 -0.98
C PHE A 64 20.51 -3.70 -2.29
N LEU A 65 20.05 -3.18 -3.44
CA LEU A 65 20.62 -3.43 -4.77
C LEU A 65 21.32 -2.18 -5.31
#